data_AF-A0A7H2BLE7-F1
#
_entry.id   AF-A0A7H2BLE7-F1
#
_cell.length_a   1.000
_cell.length_b   1.000
_cell.length_c   1.000
_cell.angle_alpha   90.00
_cell.angle_beta   90.00
_cell.angle_gamma   90.00
#
_symmetry.space_group_name_H-M   'P 1'
#
loop_
_entity.id
_entity.type
_entity.pdbx_description
1 polymer ?
#
loop_
_entity_poly.entity_id
_entity_poly.type
_entity_poly.pdbx_seq_one_letter_code
_entity_poly.pdbx_strand_id
1 'polypeptide(L)'
;MPLVMDTRPAAYCVIVREGKILLTHFSTVTAAGHRISGWTLPGGGMERGEQPEQTALREVFEETGYEAQVDGLVGVHAGYSDRPDGSTFCALRTVFTARIVSGEFAIEADGSTNDARWVPLNELDLYIPQASKHSMSPHFLTAVVAMMGFDSALDWSKAVEKELPAC
;
A
#
# COMPACT_ATOMS: atom_id res chain seq x y z
N MET A 1 3.74 -16.69 -30.20
CA MET A 1 4.27 -15.52 -29.47
C MET A 1 4.00 -15.73 -27.99
N PRO A 2 4.99 -15.51 -27.09
CA PRO A 2 4.67 -15.44 -25.67
C PRO A 2 3.71 -14.27 -25.45
N LEU A 3 2.75 -14.46 -24.53
CA LEU A 3 1.96 -13.36 -24.00
C LEU A 3 2.91 -12.45 -23.22
N VAL A 4 3.32 -11.35 -23.84
CA VAL A 4 4.08 -10.30 -23.15
C VAL A 4 3.04 -9.50 -22.36
N MET A 5 2.98 -9.77 -21.05
CA MET A 5 2.21 -8.95 -20.15
C MET A 5 3.02 -7.70 -19.85
N ASP A 6 2.45 -6.53 -20.12
CA ASP A 6 3.01 -5.26 -19.67
C ASP A 6 2.84 -5.16 -18.16
N THR A 7 3.91 -5.44 -17.42
CA THR A 7 3.91 -5.54 -15.96
C THR A 7 4.75 -4.42 -15.37
N ARG A 8 4.19 -3.71 -14.40
CA ARG A 8 4.89 -2.76 -13.55
C ARG A 8 5.14 -3.40 -12.18
N PRO A 9 6.37 -3.85 -11.87
CA PRO A 9 6.70 -4.34 -10.54
C PRO A 9 6.63 -3.20 -9.53
N ALA A 10 6.12 -3.49 -8.34
CA ALA A 10 5.97 -2.57 -7.25
C ALA A 10 6.07 -3.31 -5.91
N ALA A 11 6.42 -2.58 -4.85
CA ALA A 11 6.52 -3.16 -3.51
C ALA A 11 5.95 -2.23 -2.44
N TYR A 12 5.31 -2.82 -1.42
CA TYR A 12 4.54 -2.10 -0.41
C TYR A 12 4.75 -2.69 0.98
N CYS A 13 4.60 -1.85 2.01
CA CYS A 13 4.72 -2.24 3.41
C CYS A 13 3.39 -2.12 4.16
N VAL A 14 3.00 -3.18 4.86
CA VAL A 14 2.02 -3.16 5.94
C VAL A 14 2.78 -2.86 7.23
N ILE A 15 2.56 -1.67 7.78
CA ILE A 15 3.20 -1.22 9.02
C ILE A 15 2.11 -0.91 10.03
N VAL A 16 2.05 -1.71 11.09
CA VAL A 16 1.09 -1.56 12.19
C VAL A 16 1.82 -1.25 13.48
N ARG A 17 1.37 -0.22 14.19
CA ARG A 17 1.87 0.18 15.51
C ARG A 17 0.71 0.64 16.37
N GLU A 18 0.61 0.11 17.59
CA GLU A 18 -0.38 0.54 18.60
C GLU A 18 -1.83 0.52 18.04
N GLY A 19 -2.19 -0.53 17.30
CA GLY A 19 -3.53 -0.69 16.69
C GLY A 19 -3.82 0.21 15.48
N LYS A 20 -2.82 0.97 15.00
CA LYS A 20 -2.93 1.85 13.83
C LYS A 20 -2.06 1.35 12.69
N ILE A 21 -2.55 1.48 11.46
CA ILE A 21 -1.81 1.21 10.23
C ILE A 21 -1.31 2.52 9.63
N LEU A 22 -0.08 2.52 9.10
CA LEU A 22 0.46 3.66 8.35
C LEU A 22 -0.05 3.60 6.90
N LEU A 23 -0.69 4.68 6.45
CA LEU A 23 -1.12 4.86 5.06
C LEU A 23 -0.48 6.12 4.46
N THR A 24 -0.28 6.10 3.15
CA THR A 24 0.19 7.24 2.35
C THR A 24 -0.87 7.64 1.33
N HIS A 25 -0.93 8.92 0.98
CA HIS A 25 -1.92 9.46 0.05
C HIS A 25 -1.26 9.83 -1.28
N PHE A 26 -1.56 9.04 -2.31
CA PHE A 26 -1.12 9.35 -3.67
C PHE A 26 -2.07 10.33 -4.33
N SER A 27 -1.53 11.22 -5.17
CA SER A 27 -2.31 12.06 -6.08
C SER A 27 -1.69 12.02 -7.46
N THR A 28 -2.44 11.57 -8.46
CA THR A 28 -1.97 11.49 -9.84
C THR A 28 -3.02 11.97 -10.84
N VAL A 29 -2.60 12.23 -12.07
CA VAL A 29 -3.47 12.64 -13.17
C VAL A 29 -3.58 11.47 -14.13
N THR A 30 -4.81 11.02 -14.36
CA THR A 30 -5.10 9.98 -15.33
C THR A 30 -4.82 10.46 -16.75
N ALA A 31 -4.66 9.48 -17.63
CA ALA A 31 -4.95 9.53 -19.06
C ALA A 31 -5.83 10.67 -19.56
N ALA A 32 -7.06 10.71 -19.03
CA ALA A 32 -8.12 11.60 -19.47
C ALA A 32 -8.02 13.01 -18.87
N GLY A 33 -6.91 13.33 -18.19
CA GLY A 33 -6.73 14.60 -17.48
C GLY A 33 -7.48 14.69 -16.15
N HIS A 34 -8.19 13.63 -15.73
CA HIS A 34 -8.84 13.61 -14.42
C HIS A 34 -7.83 13.36 -13.32
N ARG A 35 -7.89 14.16 -12.26
CA ARG A 35 -7.13 13.91 -11.04
C ARG A 35 -7.77 12.79 -10.26
N ILE A 36 -6.97 11.81 -9.89
CA ILE A 36 -7.35 10.76 -8.97
C ILE A 36 -6.39 10.80 -7.79
N SER A 37 -6.93 10.59 -6.60
CA SER A 37 -6.14 10.48 -5.39
C SER A 37 -6.77 9.47 -4.47
N GLY A 38 -5.98 8.91 -3.57
CA GLY A 38 -6.45 7.87 -2.67
C GLY A 38 -5.41 7.51 -1.64
N TRP A 39 -5.87 6.78 -0.64
CA TRP A 39 -5.02 6.27 0.42
C TRP A 39 -4.61 4.83 0.11
N THR A 40 -3.35 4.51 0.35
CA THR A 40 -2.79 3.20 0.13
C THR A 40 -1.68 2.90 1.13
N LEU A 41 -1.10 1.70 1.06
CA LEU A 41 0.07 1.36 1.86
C LEU A 41 1.28 2.18 1.36
N PRO A 42 2.23 2.54 2.24
CA PRO A 42 3.49 3.09 1.77
C PRO A 42 4.17 2.12 0.80
N GLY A 43 4.60 2.64 -0.35
CA GLY A 43 5.15 1.82 -1.42
C GLY A 43 4.87 2.33 -2.83
N GLY A 44 5.62 1.79 -3.77
CA GLY A 44 5.65 2.34 -5.12
C GLY A 44 6.31 1.41 -6.13
N GLY A 45 6.64 1.99 -7.29
CA GLY A 45 7.23 1.26 -8.41
C GLY A 45 8.67 0.86 -8.12
N MET A 46 9.05 -0.34 -8.56
CA MET A 46 10.42 -0.83 -8.42
C MET A 46 11.33 -0.15 -9.45
N GLU A 47 12.48 0.35 -9.00
CA GLU A 47 13.50 0.91 -9.89
C GLU A 47 14.46 -0.16 -10.41
N ARG A 48 15.26 0.21 -11.42
CA ARG A 48 16.17 -0.72 -12.06
C ARG A 48 17.27 -1.18 -11.09
N GLY A 49 17.28 -2.48 -10.81
CA GLY A 49 18.31 -3.13 -9.99
C GLY A 49 17.95 -3.26 -8.51
N GLU A 50 16.79 -2.75 -8.10
CA GLU A 50 16.26 -2.95 -6.75
C GLU A 50 15.68 -4.35 -6.58
N GLN A 51 15.85 -4.91 -5.37
CA GLN A 51 15.02 -6.00 -4.88
C GLN A 51 13.70 -5.44 -4.33
N PRO A 52 12.61 -6.22 -4.32
CA PRO A 52 11.31 -5.75 -3.82
C PRO A 52 11.36 -5.18 -2.39
N GLU A 53 12.15 -5.78 -1.50
CA GLU A 53 12.33 -5.28 -0.13
C GLU A 53 13.02 -3.91 -0.12
N GLN A 54 14.01 -3.70 -0.99
CA GLN A 54 14.72 -2.42 -1.11
C GLN A 54 13.78 -1.33 -1.61
N THR A 55 12.97 -1.64 -2.63
CA THR A 55 11.92 -0.73 -3.13
C THR A 55 10.95 -0.37 -2.01
N ALA A 56 10.41 -1.35 -1.29
CA ALA A 56 9.42 -1.09 -0.25
C ALA A 56 9.99 -0.21 0.89
N LEU A 57 11.25 -0.43 1.28
CA LEU A 57 11.91 0.36 2.33
C LEU A 57 12.28 1.77 1.86
N ARG A 58 12.74 1.93 0.61
CA ARG A 58 13.00 3.25 0.01
C ARG A 58 11.72 4.08 -0.02
N GLU A 59 10.64 3.52 -0.53
CA GLU A 59 9.35 4.23 -0.64
C GLU A 59 8.78 4.59 0.74
N VAL A 60 8.91 3.72 1.75
CA VAL A 60 8.52 4.08 3.13
C VAL A 60 9.31 5.31 3.60
N PHE A 61 10.62 5.35 3.36
CA PHE A 61 11.44 6.48 3.75
C PHE A 61 11.06 7.76 2.99
N GLU A 62 10.97 7.72 1.66
CA GLU A 62 10.61 8.86 0.81
C GLU A 62 9.22 9.43 1.15
N GLU A 63 8.24 8.55 1.37
CA GLU A 63 6.85 8.98 1.58
C GLU A 63 6.54 9.44 3.01
N THR A 64 7.35 9.04 4.00
CA THR A 64 6.99 9.19 5.42
C THR A 64 8.10 9.67 6.34
N GLY A 65 9.35 9.66 5.86
CA GLY A 65 10.54 9.97 6.64
C GLY A 65 10.98 8.88 7.62
N TYR A 66 10.25 7.75 7.69
CA TYR A 66 10.59 6.67 8.60
C TYR A 66 11.60 5.70 8.00
N GLU A 67 12.54 5.24 8.83
CA GLU A 67 13.31 4.04 8.53
C GLU A 67 12.55 2.81 9.04
N ALA A 68 12.42 1.81 8.19
CA ALA A 68 11.72 0.57 8.51
C ALA A 68 12.60 -0.67 8.28
N GLN A 69 12.17 -1.77 8.85
CA GLN A 69 12.74 -3.10 8.61
C GLN A 69 11.62 -4.07 8.23
N VAL A 70 11.84 -4.84 7.16
CA VAL A 70 10.92 -5.91 6.74
C VAL A 70 10.95 -7.07 7.74
N ASP A 71 9.77 -7.52 8.14
CA ASP A 71 9.54 -8.62 9.08
C ASP A 71 9.13 -9.91 8.37
N GLY A 72 8.45 -9.81 7.23
CA GLY A 72 8.00 -10.98 6.48
C GLY A 72 7.28 -10.64 5.18
N LEU A 73 7.08 -11.65 4.34
CA LEU A 73 6.28 -11.56 3.11
C LEU A 73 4.81 -11.82 3.43
N VAL A 74 3.92 -10.91 3.03
CA VAL A 74 2.47 -11.11 3.06
C VAL A 74 2.02 -11.87 1.82
N GLY A 75 2.47 -11.44 0.64
CA GLY A 75 2.12 -12.07 -0.62
C GLY A 75 2.33 -11.18 -1.84
N VAL A 76 1.77 -11.60 -2.97
CA VAL A 76 1.83 -10.87 -4.24
C VAL A 76 0.41 -10.62 -4.74
N HIS A 77 0.12 -9.36 -5.06
CA HIS A 77 -1.16 -8.91 -5.59
C HIS A 77 -1.01 -8.37 -7.01
N ALA A 78 -1.84 -8.84 -7.94
CA ALA A 78 -1.92 -8.31 -9.30
C ALA A 78 -3.16 -7.42 -9.45
N GLY A 79 -2.95 -6.15 -9.82
CA GLY A 79 -4.02 -5.22 -10.18
C GLY A 79 -3.84 -4.69 -11.59
N TYR A 80 -4.93 -4.42 -12.30
CA TYR A 80 -4.88 -3.90 -13.67
C TYR A 80 -5.33 -2.44 -13.70
N SER A 81 -4.67 -1.62 -14.50
CA SER A 81 -5.02 -0.21 -14.66
C SER A 81 -4.72 0.25 -16.07
N ASP A 82 -5.53 1.18 -16.55
CA ASP A 82 -5.41 1.74 -17.90
C ASP A 82 -4.40 2.89 -17.93
N ARG A 83 -3.69 2.98 -19.05
CA ARG A 83 -2.74 4.02 -19.41
C ARG A 83 -3.42 5.13 -20.24
N PRO A 84 -2.78 6.31 -20.35
CA PRO A 84 -3.17 7.39 -21.25
C PRO A 84 -3.47 7.00 -22.70
N ASP A 85 -2.72 6.05 -23.23
CA ASP A 85 -2.86 5.58 -24.60
C ASP A 85 -3.97 4.51 -24.77
N GLY A 86 -4.71 4.19 -23.71
CA GLY A 86 -5.77 3.19 -23.71
C GLY A 86 -5.27 1.74 -23.57
N SER A 87 -3.95 1.53 -23.43
CA SER A 87 -3.41 0.22 -23.07
C SER A 87 -3.59 -0.07 -21.57
N THR A 88 -3.59 -1.34 -21.18
CA THR A 88 -3.68 -1.76 -19.77
C THR A 88 -2.35 -2.35 -19.33
N PHE A 89 -1.91 -2.02 -18.11
CA PHE A 89 -0.77 -2.66 -17.48
C PHE A 89 -1.18 -3.41 -16.21
N CYS A 90 -0.40 -4.44 -15.86
CA CYS A 90 -0.53 -5.16 -14.61
C CYS A 90 0.44 -4.59 -13.56
N ALA A 91 -0.07 -3.96 -12.52
CA ALA A 91 0.71 -3.66 -11.33
C ALA A 91 0.89 -4.93 -10.50
N LEU A 92 2.10 -5.49 -10.51
CA LEU A 92 2.47 -6.66 -9.72
C LEU A 92 3.11 -6.17 -8.42
N ARG A 93 2.35 -6.27 -7.32
CA ARG A 93 2.68 -5.67 -6.03
C ARG A 93 3.12 -6.75 -5.05
N THR A 94 4.39 -6.74 -4.66
CA THR A 94 4.88 -7.56 -3.55
C THR A 94 4.61 -6.83 -2.25
N VAL A 95 3.97 -7.48 -1.29
CA VAL A 95 3.55 -6.86 -0.02
C VAL A 95 4.30 -7.49 1.13
N PHE A 96 4.91 -6.67 1.96
CA PHE A 96 5.68 -7.06 3.14
C PHE A 96 5.03 -6.56 4.42
N THR A 97 5.18 -7.29 5.53
CA THR A 97 5.06 -6.68 6.86
C THR A 97 6.38 -5.99 7.21
N ALA A 98 6.30 -4.85 7.87
CA ALA A 98 7.47 -4.13 8.33
C ALA A 98 7.18 -3.36 9.63
N ARG A 99 8.24 -3.01 10.35
CA ARG A 99 8.19 -2.18 11.56
C ARG A 99 9.10 -0.98 11.42
N ILE A 100 8.70 0.15 12.03
CA ILE A 100 9.54 1.34 12.13
C ILE A 100 10.67 1.09 13.12
N VAL A 101 11.90 1.37 12.70
CA VAL A 101 13.10 1.25 13.54
C VAL A 101 13.65 2.61 13.97
N SER A 102 13.44 3.65 13.16
CA SER A 102 13.87 5.01 13.45
C SER A 102 13.09 6.05 12.62
N GLY A 103 13.36 7.34 12.84
CA GLY A 103 12.76 8.45 12.11
C GLY A 103 11.64 9.16 12.87
N GLU A 104 11.40 10.41 12.48
CA GLU A 104 10.25 11.21 12.89
C GLU A 104 9.42 11.51 11.65
N PHE A 105 8.11 11.60 11.83
CA PHE A 105 7.18 11.82 10.72
C PHE A 105 7.54 13.07 9.91
N ALA A 106 7.93 12.89 8.65
CA ALA A 106 8.25 13.98 7.74
C ALA A 106 7.81 13.61 6.32
N ILE A 107 6.99 14.46 5.69
CA ILE A 107 6.56 14.27 4.30
C ILE A 107 7.58 14.97 3.40
N GLU A 108 8.13 14.28 2.41
CA GLU A 108 8.99 14.91 1.39
C GLU A 108 8.21 15.94 0.56
N ALA A 109 8.88 17.04 0.22
CA ALA A 109 8.23 18.21 -0.39
C ALA A 109 7.99 18.08 -1.91
N ASP A 110 8.54 17.07 -2.59
CA ASP A 110 8.55 16.95 -4.06
C ASP A 110 8.08 15.60 -4.65
N GLY A 111 7.60 14.66 -3.82
CA GLY A 111 7.06 13.36 -4.25
C GLY A 111 5.60 13.39 -4.75
N SER A 112 5.10 12.26 -5.28
CA SER A 112 3.68 12.10 -5.68
C SER A 112 2.72 11.87 -4.49
N THR A 113 3.29 11.85 -3.29
CA THR A 113 2.63 11.57 -2.02
C THR A 113 2.58 12.84 -1.21
N ASN A 114 1.36 13.34 -0.96
CA ASN A 114 1.14 14.66 -0.36
C ASN A 114 0.69 14.59 1.11
N ASP A 115 0.51 13.39 1.65
CA ASP A 115 0.08 13.16 3.04
C ASP A 115 0.39 11.72 3.47
N ALA A 116 0.64 11.50 4.76
CA ALA A 116 0.82 10.18 5.36
C ALA A 116 0.21 10.18 6.77
N ARG A 117 -0.46 9.09 7.17
CA ARG A 117 -1.23 9.06 8.42
C ARG A 117 -1.24 7.70 9.08
N TRP A 118 -1.18 7.71 10.40
CA TRP A 118 -1.56 6.57 11.24
C TRP A 118 -3.08 6.51 11.37
N VAL A 119 -3.67 5.49 10.77
CA VAL A 119 -5.11 5.26 10.75
C VAL A 119 -5.46 4.11 11.69
N PRO A 120 -6.42 4.26 12.62
CA PRO A 120 -6.92 3.14 13.41
C PRO A 120 -7.38 1.98 12.51
N LEU A 121 -6.99 0.74 12.81
CA LEU A 121 -7.33 -0.40 11.95
C LEU A 121 -8.84 -0.58 11.77
N ASN A 122 -9.63 -0.31 12.81
CA ASN A 122 -11.09 -0.32 12.76
C ASN A 122 -11.72 0.80 11.90
N GLU A 123 -10.94 1.80 11.48
CA GLU A 123 -11.35 2.89 10.58
C GLU A 123 -10.85 2.68 9.14
N LEU A 124 -10.06 1.64 8.86
CA LEU A 124 -9.45 1.41 7.54
C LEU A 124 -10.48 1.34 6.41
N ASP A 125 -11.68 0.83 6.68
CA ASP A 125 -12.77 0.74 5.70
C ASP A 125 -13.27 2.13 5.20
N LEU A 126 -13.02 3.20 5.96
CA LEU A 126 -13.32 4.58 5.54
C LEU A 126 -12.38 5.06 4.42
N TYR A 127 -11.22 4.42 4.27
CA TYR A 127 -10.18 4.76 3.30
C TYR A 127 -10.26 3.91 2.03
N ILE A 128 -11.22 2.98 1.96
CA ILE A 128 -11.51 2.17 0.77
C ILE A 128 -12.61 2.88 -0.05
N PRO A 129 -12.33 3.31 -1.30
CA PRO A 129 -13.31 4.02 -2.12
C PRO A 129 -14.60 3.20 -2.32
N GLN A 130 -15.77 3.80 -2.04
CA GLN A 130 -17.06 3.09 -2.15
C GLN A 130 -17.37 2.57 -3.57
N ALA A 131 -16.81 3.20 -4.61
CA ALA A 131 -16.94 2.76 -6.01
C ALA A 131 -16.26 1.41 -6.27
N SER A 132 -15.28 0.99 -5.46
CA SER A 132 -14.62 -0.31 -5.62
C SER A 132 -15.55 -1.48 -5.34
N LYS A 133 -16.69 -1.26 -4.64
CA LYS A 133 -17.70 -2.30 -4.38
C LYS A 133 -18.38 -2.83 -5.65
N HIS A 134 -18.28 -2.11 -6.77
CA HIS A 134 -18.83 -2.50 -8.07
C HIS A 134 -17.74 -2.96 -9.07
N SER A 135 -16.47 -2.96 -8.66
CA SER A 135 -15.37 -3.53 -9.45
C SER A 135 -15.32 -5.04 -9.25
N MET A 136 -15.08 -5.79 -10.33
CA MET A 136 -14.85 -7.24 -10.28
C MET A 136 -13.58 -7.63 -9.50
N SER A 137 -12.65 -6.67 -9.31
CA SER A 137 -11.46 -6.85 -8.48
C SER A 137 -11.54 -6.01 -7.19
N PRO A 138 -11.20 -6.59 -6.03
CA PRO A 138 -11.24 -5.87 -4.77
C PRO A 138 -10.24 -4.71 -4.76
N HIS A 139 -10.54 -3.67 -3.97
CA HIS A 139 -9.58 -2.60 -3.72
C HIS A 139 -8.32 -3.18 -3.08
N PHE A 140 -7.15 -2.59 -3.35
CA PHE A 140 -5.87 -3.11 -2.90
C PHE A 140 -5.80 -3.31 -1.37
N LEU A 141 -6.30 -2.35 -0.59
CA LEU A 141 -6.35 -2.47 0.88
C LEU A 141 -7.24 -3.65 1.33
N THR A 142 -8.39 -3.88 0.67
CA THR A 142 -9.26 -5.05 0.94
C THR A 142 -8.54 -6.35 0.63
N ALA A 143 -7.81 -6.41 -0.48
CA ALA A 143 -7.02 -7.59 -0.83
C ALA A 143 -5.92 -7.87 0.20
N VAL A 144 -5.27 -6.82 0.73
CA VAL A 144 -4.26 -6.97 1.78
C VAL A 144 -4.86 -7.52 3.06
N VAL A 145 -6.01 -7.01 3.52
CA VAL A 145 -6.70 -7.54 4.70
C VAL A 145 -6.97 -9.04 4.56
N ALA A 146 -7.45 -9.48 3.38
CA ALA A 146 -7.67 -10.89 3.09
C ALA A 146 -6.36 -11.70 3.02
N MET A 147 -5.30 -11.16 2.42
CA MET A 147 -3.97 -11.81 2.39
C MET A 147 -3.37 -11.97 3.78
N MET A 148 -3.67 -11.07 4.71
CA MET A 148 -3.32 -11.16 6.12
C MET A 148 -4.16 -12.19 6.89
N GLY A 149 -5.13 -12.84 6.23
CA GLY A 149 -5.97 -13.89 6.82
C GLY A 149 -7.22 -13.37 7.55
N PHE A 150 -7.63 -12.13 7.28
CA PHE A 150 -8.80 -11.52 7.93
C PHE A 150 -9.94 -11.27 6.95
N ASP A 151 -11.18 -11.47 7.40
CA ASP A 151 -12.38 -11.21 6.60
C ASP A 151 -12.70 -9.71 6.50
N SER A 152 -12.28 -8.92 7.49
CA SER A 152 -12.50 -7.48 7.54
C SER A 152 -11.41 -6.75 8.34
N ALA A 153 -11.28 -5.43 8.12
CA ALA A 153 -10.36 -4.61 8.90
C ALA A 153 -10.74 -4.57 10.40
N LEU A 154 -12.04 -4.69 10.70
CA LEU A 154 -12.53 -4.79 12.07
C LEU A 154 -12.07 -6.08 12.76
N ASP A 155 -12.08 -7.21 12.04
CA ASP A 155 -11.61 -8.48 12.60
C ASP A 155 -10.09 -8.48 12.79
N TRP A 156 -9.36 -7.86 11.87
CA TRP A 156 -7.94 -7.61 12.03
C TRP A 156 -7.64 -6.73 13.25
N SER A 157 -8.36 -5.62 13.44
CA SER A 157 -8.20 -4.73 14.61
C SER A 157 -8.34 -5.48 15.93
N LYS A 158 -9.38 -6.32 16.06
CA LYS A 158 -9.61 -7.15 17.25
C LYS A 158 -8.51 -8.17 17.50
N ALA A 159 -7.86 -8.68 16.45
CA ALA A 159 -6.75 -9.61 16.59
C ALA A 159 -5.50 -8.90 17.11
N VAL A 160 -5.16 -7.74 16.56
CA VAL A 160 -4.03 -6.92 17.00
C VAL A 160 -4.19 -6.44 18.44
N GLU A 161 -5.40 -6.03 18.84
CA GLU A 161 -5.68 -5.61 20.22
C GLU A 161 -5.46 -6.71 21.26
N LYS A 162 -5.63 -7.99 20.90
CA LYS A 162 -5.39 -9.13 21.80
C LYS A 162 -3.90 -9.45 21.98
N GLU A 163 -3.06 -9.03 21.03
CA GLU A 163 -1.61 -9.25 21.07
C GLU A 163 -0.86 -8.13 21.80
N LEU A 164 -1.53 -6.98 22.04
CA LEU A 164 -0.97 -5.92 22.86
C LEU A 164 -0.94 -6.39 24.34
N PRO A 165 0.21 -6.25 25.04
CA PRO A 165 0.26 -6.58 26.46
C PRO A 165 -0.75 -5.72 27.22
N ALA A 166 -1.55 -6.34 28.09
CA ALA A 166 -2.40 -5.60 29.02
C ALA A 166 -1.52 -4.63 29.83
N CYS A 167 -1.86 -3.34 29.79
CA CYS A 167 -1.21 -2.32 30.61
C CYS A 167 -1.15 -2.69 32.09
#